data_AF-A0AAP5H6X5-F1
#
_entry.id   AF-A0AAP5H6X5-F1
#
_cell.length_a   1.000
_cell.length_b   1.000
_cell.length_c   1.000
_cell.angle_alpha   90.00
_cell.angle_beta   90.00
_cell.angle_gamma   90.00
#
_symmetry.space_group_name_H-M   'P 1'
#
loop_
_entity.id
_entity.type
_entity.pdbx_description
1 polymer ?
#
loop_
_entity_poly.entity_id
_entity_poly.type
_entity_poly.pdbx_seq_one_letter_code
_entity_poly.pdbx_strand_id
1 'polypeptide(L)'
;MSGTNGAAAAADDEARPTAADLGRYQRTYGQLGDNSARYFLLWQLSTAHAMLLEQAGDRTYPEFGGLNGRQLAEGARAQARFFAFMVAEPPSKSEDDLERKITTYEAMIFQEDEMERSHAAVMVETAMHADARRLGIALRKLPIETGTTSRH
;
A
#
# COMPACT_ATOMS: atom_id res chain seq x y z
N MET A 1 -20.04 -46.28 40.54
CA MET A 1 -20.46 -46.69 39.18
C MET A 1 -20.30 -45.50 38.26
N SER A 2 -19.79 -45.78 37.06
CA SER A 2 -19.29 -44.88 36.03
C SER A 2 -20.09 -43.61 35.74
N GLY A 3 -19.33 -42.55 35.50
CA GLY A 3 -19.75 -41.38 34.74
C GLY A 3 -18.54 -40.84 33.97
N THR A 4 -18.17 -41.52 32.89
CA THR A 4 -17.19 -41.05 31.90
C THR A 4 -17.74 -39.79 31.22
N ASN A 5 -17.11 -38.63 31.46
CA ASN A 5 -17.22 -37.50 30.55
C ASN A 5 -15.82 -36.96 30.26
N GLY A 6 -15.22 -37.54 29.22
CA GLY A 6 -14.58 -36.77 28.17
C GLY A 6 -13.62 -35.67 28.58
N ALA A 7 -12.73 -35.91 29.55
CA ALA A 7 -11.42 -35.26 29.51
C ALA A 7 -10.62 -35.92 28.38
N ALA A 8 -11.10 -35.77 27.15
CA ALA A 8 -10.22 -35.73 26.00
C ALA A 8 -9.30 -34.56 26.35
N ALA A 9 -8.12 -34.91 26.84
CA ALA A 9 -7.00 -34.00 27.00
C ALA A 9 -6.95 -33.21 25.70
N ALA A 10 -7.43 -31.97 25.74
CA ALA A 10 -7.29 -31.03 24.65
C ALA A 10 -5.79 -30.97 24.47
N ALA A 11 -5.31 -31.58 23.38
CA ALA A 11 -3.96 -31.40 22.93
C ALA A 11 -3.67 -29.92 23.05
N ASP A 12 -2.63 -29.61 23.82
CA ASP A 12 -2.15 -28.26 24.10
C ASP A 12 -2.24 -27.47 22.80
N ASP A 13 -3.16 -26.51 22.77
CA ASP A 13 -3.63 -25.85 21.57
C ASP A 13 -2.59 -24.78 21.18
N GLU A 14 -1.37 -25.23 20.85
CA GLU A 14 -0.24 -24.42 20.38
C GLU A 14 -0.59 -23.62 19.12
N ALA A 15 -1.70 -23.97 18.45
CA ALA A 15 -2.25 -23.24 17.32
C ALA A 15 -3.08 -22.01 17.72
N ARG A 16 -3.44 -21.83 19.00
CA ARG A 16 -4.14 -20.62 19.46
C ARG A 16 -3.20 -19.42 19.51
N PRO A 17 -3.69 -18.23 19.15
CA PRO A 17 -2.95 -16.99 19.34
C PRO A 17 -2.54 -16.82 20.81
N THR A 18 -1.28 -16.46 21.02
CA THR A 18 -0.79 -16.11 22.36
C THR A 18 -1.40 -14.79 22.82
N ALA A 19 -1.30 -14.48 24.11
CA ALA A 19 -1.69 -13.17 24.62
C ALA A 19 -0.93 -12.01 23.93
N ALA A 20 0.32 -12.25 23.51
CA ALA A 20 1.11 -11.28 22.76
C ALA A 20 0.55 -11.05 21.35
N ASP A 21 0.09 -12.11 20.68
CA ASP A 21 -0.57 -12.03 19.37
C ASP A 21 -1.89 -11.29 19.47
N LEU A 22 -2.74 -11.64 20.43
CA LEU A 22 -4.00 -10.95 20.69
C LEU A 22 -3.77 -9.45 20.98
N GLY A 23 -2.76 -9.12 21.78
CA GLY A 23 -2.38 -7.73 22.03
C GLY A 23 -1.90 -7.00 20.78
N ARG A 24 -1.19 -7.68 19.87
CA ARG A 24 -0.82 -7.13 18.55
C ARG A 24 -2.06 -6.85 17.70
N TYR A 25 -2.98 -7.82 17.60
CA TYR A 25 -4.21 -7.68 16.82
C TYR A 25 -5.11 -6.58 17.35
N GLN A 26 -5.23 -6.41 18.67
CA GLN A 26 -5.98 -5.30 19.27
C GLN A 26 -5.40 -3.94 18.84
N ARG A 27 -4.07 -3.77 18.89
CA ARG A 27 -3.43 -2.52 18.44
C ARG A 27 -3.65 -2.28 16.95
N THR A 28 -3.48 -3.33 16.13
CA THR A 28 -3.72 -3.24 14.68
C THR A 28 -5.19 -2.91 14.39
N TYR A 29 -6.15 -3.56 15.06
CA TYR A 29 -7.57 -3.32 14.89
C TYR A 29 -7.95 -1.87 15.22
N GLY A 30 -7.40 -1.31 16.31
CA GLY A 30 -7.57 0.10 16.64
C GLY A 30 -7.01 1.07 15.58
N GLN A 31 -6.15 0.58 14.69
CA GLN A 31 -5.59 1.33 13.56
C GLN A 31 -6.29 1.03 12.23
N LEU A 32 -7.29 0.13 12.16
CA LEU A 32 -8.03 -0.17 10.92
C LEU A 32 -9.08 0.90 10.55
N GLY A 33 -9.18 2.00 11.29
CA GLY A 33 -10.13 3.10 11.05
C GLY A 33 -9.83 3.93 9.80
N ASP A 34 -10.25 5.21 9.81
CA ASP A 34 -10.12 6.16 8.69
C ASP A 34 -8.66 6.62 8.42
N ASN A 35 -7.79 5.65 8.14
CA ASN A 35 -6.39 5.89 7.81
C ASN A 35 -6.16 5.95 6.30
N SER A 36 -7.21 5.86 5.47
CA SER A 36 -7.12 6.00 4.01
C SER A 36 -6.42 7.31 3.63
N ALA A 37 -6.85 8.43 4.22
CA ALA A 37 -6.22 9.74 4.01
C ALA A 37 -4.75 9.77 4.48
N ARG A 38 -4.45 9.13 5.62
CA ARG A 38 -3.08 9.04 6.15
C ARG A 38 -2.17 8.22 5.24
N TYR A 39 -2.61 7.06 4.78
CA TYR A 39 -1.81 6.21 3.89
C TYR A 39 -1.62 6.87 2.53
N PHE A 40 -2.64 7.57 2.02
CA PHE A 40 -2.51 8.36 0.81
C PHE A 40 -1.46 9.46 0.96
N LEU A 41 -1.47 10.21 2.08
CA LEU A 41 -0.43 11.20 2.37
C LEU A 41 0.97 10.59 2.44
N LEU A 42 1.12 9.44 3.12
CA LEU A 42 2.40 8.76 3.23
C LEU A 42 2.89 8.23 1.87
N TRP A 43 1.98 7.75 1.03
CA TRP A 43 2.28 7.39 -0.35
C TRP A 43 2.79 8.59 -1.16
N GLN A 44 2.11 9.75 -1.07
CA GLN A 44 2.53 10.98 -1.74
C GLN A 44 3.94 11.41 -1.28
N LEU A 45 4.18 11.40 0.03
CA LEU A 45 5.48 11.77 0.61
C LEU A 45 6.59 10.83 0.14
N SER A 46 6.40 9.51 0.23
CA SER A 46 7.40 8.54 -0.20
C SER A 46 7.68 8.63 -1.70
N THR A 47 6.65 8.89 -2.52
CA THR A 47 6.80 9.11 -3.97
C THR A 47 7.63 10.37 -4.25
N ALA A 48 7.31 11.49 -3.60
CA ALA A 48 8.08 12.72 -3.75
C ALA A 48 9.52 12.58 -3.28
N HIS A 49 9.76 11.88 -2.16
CA HIS A 49 11.11 11.62 -1.66
C HIS A 49 11.92 10.76 -2.64
N ALA A 50 11.32 9.74 -3.27
CA ALA A 50 12.00 8.94 -4.28
C ALA A 50 12.52 9.81 -5.43
N MET A 51 11.69 10.73 -5.93
CA MET A 51 12.07 11.64 -7.02
C MET A 51 13.22 12.58 -6.61
N LEU A 52 13.17 13.15 -5.40
CA LEU A 52 14.21 14.02 -4.88
C LEU A 52 15.55 13.29 -4.66
N LEU A 53 15.49 12.06 -4.15
CA LEU A 53 16.68 11.23 -3.90
C LEU A 53 17.32 10.77 -5.21
N GLU A 54 16.51 10.48 -6.22
CA GLU A 54 17.00 10.11 -7.56
C GLU A 54 17.73 11.28 -8.24
N GLN A 55 17.21 12.51 -8.13
CA GLN A 55 17.89 13.71 -8.62
C GLN A 55 19.27 13.90 -7.98
N ALA A 56 19.43 13.51 -6.72
CA ALA A 56 20.70 13.51 -5.99
C ALA A 56 21.38 12.13 -5.98
N GLY A 57 21.21 11.32 -7.03
CA GLY A 57 21.50 9.89 -7.03
C GLY A 57 22.92 9.48 -6.59
N ASP A 58 23.94 10.27 -6.92
CA ASP A 58 25.34 9.99 -6.57
C ASP A 58 25.74 10.51 -5.17
N ARG A 59 24.90 11.33 -4.53
CA ARG A 59 25.15 11.79 -3.16
C ARG A 59 25.12 10.60 -2.21
N THR A 60 26.17 10.45 -1.42
CA THR A 60 26.27 9.43 -0.38
C THR A 60 25.86 9.99 0.98
N TYR A 61 25.20 9.17 1.79
CA TYR A 61 24.74 9.52 3.14
C TYR A 61 25.36 8.58 4.18
N PRO A 62 26.52 8.95 4.78
CA PRO A 62 27.26 8.09 5.71
C PRO A 62 26.45 7.64 6.92
N GLU A 63 25.59 8.50 7.44
CA GLU A 63 24.71 8.24 8.59
C GLU A 63 23.65 7.15 8.32
N PHE A 64 23.38 6.85 7.04
CA PHE A 64 22.42 5.83 6.60
C PHE A 64 23.14 4.61 5.99
N GLY A 65 24.24 4.20 6.61
CA GLY A 65 25.00 3.01 6.18
C GLY A 65 25.79 3.22 4.89
N GLY A 66 26.07 4.48 4.52
CA GLY A 66 26.82 4.81 3.30
C GLY A 66 26.04 4.59 2.01
N LEU A 67 24.70 4.50 2.08
CA LEU A 67 23.87 4.40 0.90
C LEU A 67 23.90 5.69 0.08
N ASN A 68 23.80 5.56 -1.24
CA ASN A 68 23.66 6.69 -2.15
C ASN A 68 22.19 7.06 -2.41
N GLY A 69 21.97 8.22 -3.05
CA GLY A 69 20.64 8.72 -3.39
C GLY A 69 19.80 7.72 -4.18
N ARG A 70 20.38 7.00 -5.16
CA ARG A 70 19.64 5.98 -5.93
C ARG A 70 19.16 4.83 -5.05
N GLN A 71 20.00 4.33 -4.15
CA GLN A 71 19.64 3.24 -3.24
C GLN A 71 18.56 3.66 -2.24
N LEU A 72 18.64 4.88 -1.71
CA LEU A 72 17.60 5.42 -0.83
C LEU A 72 16.30 5.70 -1.61
N ALA A 73 16.39 6.12 -2.87
CA ALA A 73 15.22 6.30 -3.74
C ALA A 73 14.47 4.97 -3.95
N GLU A 74 15.17 3.85 -4.15
CA GLU A 74 14.54 2.53 -4.22
C GLU A 74 13.85 2.14 -2.90
N GLY A 75 14.44 2.48 -1.75
CA GLY A 75 13.79 2.32 -0.44
C GLY A 75 12.49 3.14 -0.33
N ALA A 76 12.52 4.40 -0.78
CA ALA A 76 11.35 5.27 -0.83
C ALA A 76 10.28 4.74 -1.78
N ARG A 77 10.64 4.19 -2.95
CA ARG A 77 9.70 3.52 -3.88
C ARG A 77 9.06 2.28 -3.27
N ALA A 78 9.85 1.43 -2.60
CA ALA A 78 9.31 0.27 -1.91
C ALA A 78 8.30 0.68 -0.82
N GLN A 79 8.60 1.75 -0.08
CA GLN A 79 7.67 2.31 0.90
C GLN A 79 6.42 2.93 0.26
N ALA A 80 6.56 3.63 -0.87
CA ALA A 80 5.43 4.14 -1.63
C ALA A 80 4.50 2.98 -2.06
N ARG A 81 5.05 1.90 -2.65
CA ARG A 81 4.26 0.72 -3.02
C ARG A 81 3.53 0.09 -1.84
N PHE A 82 4.18 0.02 -0.67
CA PHE A 82 3.53 -0.44 0.55
C PHE A 82 2.31 0.42 0.91
N PHE A 83 2.45 1.76 0.87
CA PHE A 83 1.33 2.65 1.17
C PHE A 83 0.26 2.66 0.07
N ALA A 84 0.63 2.49 -1.20
CA ALA A 84 -0.32 2.29 -2.29
C ALA A 84 -1.20 1.04 -2.04
N PHE A 85 -0.59 -0.06 -1.58
CA PHE A 85 -1.34 -1.23 -1.15
C PHE A 85 -2.27 -0.92 0.02
N MET A 86 -1.81 -0.18 1.04
CA MET A 86 -2.64 0.19 2.19
C MET A 86 -3.80 1.14 1.81
N VAL A 87 -3.64 1.96 0.77
CA VAL A 87 -4.74 2.76 0.18
C VAL A 87 -5.74 1.85 -0.54
N ALA A 88 -5.24 0.84 -1.27
CA ALA A 88 -6.07 -0.07 -2.06
C ALA A 88 -6.82 -1.12 -1.24
N GLU A 89 -6.27 -1.56 -0.10
CA GLU A 89 -6.78 -2.68 0.71
C GLU A 89 -8.22 -2.48 1.22
N PRO A 90 -8.58 -1.37 1.91
CA PRO A 90 -9.92 -1.23 2.45
C PRO A 90 -10.91 -0.84 1.34
N PRO A 91 -12.13 -1.42 1.29
CA PRO A 91 -13.16 -1.00 0.34
C PRO A 91 -13.53 0.49 0.51
N SER A 92 -13.55 1.26 -0.57
CA SER A 92 -13.89 2.70 -0.56
C SER A 92 -15.32 2.99 -0.07
N LYS A 93 -15.51 3.72 1.02
CA LYS A 93 -16.86 3.99 1.55
C LYS A 93 -17.51 5.22 0.93
N SER A 94 -16.71 6.01 0.21
CA SER A 94 -17.08 7.28 -0.39
C SER A 94 -16.40 7.46 -1.76
N GLU A 95 -16.83 8.48 -2.50
CA GLU A 95 -16.15 8.91 -3.73
C GLU A 95 -14.72 9.38 -3.45
N ASP A 96 -14.49 10.12 -2.37
CA ASP A 96 -13.16 10.59 -1.95
C ASP A 96 -12.18 9.41 -1.71
N ASP A 97 -12.66 8.32 -1.11
CA ASP A 97 -11.83 7.12 -0.94
C ASP A 97 -11.50 6.45 -2.27
N LEU A 98 -12.44 6.45 -3.22
CA LEU A 98 -12.21 5.92 -4.56
C LEU A 98 -11.24 6.82 -5.35
N GLU A 99 -11.38 8.15 -5.23
CA GLU A 99 -10.51 9.12 -5.88
C GLU A 99 -9.05 8.92 -5.47
N ARG A 100 -8.77 8.67 -4.19
CA ARG A 100 -7.40 8.34 -3.74
C ARG A 100 -6.82 7.11 -4.44
N LYS A 101 -7.62 6.07 -4.69
CA LYS A 101 -7.18 4.88 -5.45
C LYS A 101 -6.92 5.22 -6.91
N ILE A 102 -7.80 6.01 -7.52
CA ILE A 102 -7.65 6.50 -8.90
C ILE A 102 -6.34 7.29 -9.01
N THR A 103 -6.12 8.30 -8.17
CA THR A 103 -4.91 9.12 -8.18
C THR A 103 -3.65 8.27 -7.96
N THR A 104 -3.70 7.30 -7.04
CA THR A 104 -2.59 6.40 -6.80
C THR A 104 -2.26 5.58 -8.04
N TYR A 105 -3.26 4.94 -8.66
CA TYR A 105 -3.08 4.15 -9.87
C TYR A 105 -2.55 4.99 -11.03
N GLU A 106 -3.18 6.14 -11.30
CA GLU A 106 -2.79 7.04 -12.38
C GLU A 106 -1.33 7.49 -12.24
N ALA A 107 -0.90 7.87 -11.04
CA ALA A 107 0.48 8.26 -10.82
C ALA A 107 1.47 7.09 -11.03
N MET A 108 1.09 5.87 -10.63
CA MET A 108 1.96 4.69 -10.78
C MET A 108 2.13 4.25 -12.23
N ILE A 109 1.08 4.33 -13.07
CA ILE A 109 1.19 3.91 -14.48
C ILE A 109 2.04 4.86 -15.35
N PHE A 110 2.30 6.09 -14.88
CA PHE A 110 3.19 7.04 -15.54
C PHE A 110 4.65 6.92 -15.08
N GLN A 111 4.95 6.11 -14.06
CA GLN A 111 6.32 5.84 -13.67
C GLN A 111 6.92 4.79 -14.60
N GLU A 112 8.01 5.16 -15.28
CA GLU A 112 8.78 4.24 -16.11
C GLU A 112 9.17 2.98 -15.32
N ASP A 113 9.02 1.83 -15.96
CA ASP A 113 9.27 0.50 -15.40
C ASP A 113 8.44 0.10 -14.16
N GLU A 114 7.52 0.92 -13.62
CA GLU A 114 6.81 0.56 -12.37
C GLU A 114 5.99 -0.74 -12.54
N MET A 115 5.40 -0.92 -13.74
CA MET A 115 4.68 -2.14 -14.11
C MET A 115 5.58 -3.37 -14.25
N GLU A 116 6.87 -3.18 -14.53
CA GLU A 116 7.87 -4.26 -14.60
C GLU A 116 8.45 -4.57 -13.21
N ARG A 117 8.56 -3.56 -12.35
CA ARG A 117 9.18 -3.64 -11.01
C ARG A 117 8.24 -4.11 -9.92
N SER A 118 6.92 -3.94 -10.07
CA SER A 118 5.96 -4.31 -9.03
C SER A 118 4.55 -4.61 -9.57
N HIS A 119 3.85 -5.49 -8.86
CA HIS A 119 2.42 -5.71 -9.05
C HIS A 119 1.53 -4.73 -8.28
N ALA A 120 2.10 -3.78 -7.54
CA ALA A 120 1.32 -2.85 -6.73
C ALA A 120 0.32 -2.04 -7.57
N ALA A 121 0.70 -1.53 -8.74
CA ALA A 121 -0.22 -0.83 -9.65
C ALA A 121 -1.41 -1.70 -10.08
N VAL A 122 -1.17 -2.98 -10.41
CA VAL A 122 -2.22 -3.94 -10.80
C VAL A 122 -3.20 -4.19 -9.64
N MET A 123 -2.68 -4.29 -8.42
CA MET A 123 -3.51 -4.47 -7.22
C MET A 123 -4.38 -3.23 -6.95
N VAL A 124 -3.81 -2.04 -7.09
CA VAL A 124 -4.54 -0.76 -6.94
C VAL A 124 -5.62 -0.65 -8.03
N GLU A 125 -5.30 -0.95 -9.28
CA GLU A 125 -6.26 -0.96 -10.41
C GLU A 125 -7.44 -1.89 -10.14
N THR A 126 -7.14 -3.10 -9.68
CA THR A 126 -8.15 -4.11 -9.37
C THR A 126 -9.09 -3.64 -8.26
N ALA A 127 -8.53 -3.10 -7.18
CA ALA A 127 -9.31 -2.54 -6.07
C ALA A 127 -10.16 -1.35 -6.52
N MET A 128 -9.59 -0.43 -7.30
CA MET A 128 -10.27 0.73 -7.88
C MET A 128 -11.50 0.30 -8.70
N HIS A 129 -11.36 -0.66 -9.61
CA HIS A 129 -12.49 -1.15 -10.40
C HIS A 129 -13.54 -1.89 -9.56
N ALA A 130 -13.11 -2.67 -8.56
CA ALA A 130 -14.05 -3.33 -7.66
C ALA A 130 -14.89 -2.32 -6.87
N ASP A 131 -14.26 -1.27 -6.34
CA ASP A 131 -14.94 -0.25 -5.55
C ASP A 131 -15.81 0.68 -6.38
N ALA A 132 -15.37 1.07 -7.57
CA ALA A 132 -16.20 1.84 -8.49
C ALA A 132 -17.51 1.09 -8.83
N ARG A 133 -17.42 -0.22 -9.12
CA ARG A 133 -18.61 -1.05 -9.34
C ARG A 133 -19.53 -1.08 -8.12
N ARG A 134 -18.97 -1.22 -6.90
CA ARG A 134 -19.76 -1.24 -5.67
C ARG A 134 -20.44 0.10 -5.39
N LEU A 135 -19.80 1.21 -5.74
CA LEU A 135 -20.34 2.56 -5.59
C LEU A 135 -21.28 2.97 -6.74
N GLY A 136 -21.47 2.11 -7.77
CA GLY A 136 -22.28 2.44 -8.94
C GLY A 136 -21.64 3.47 -9.88
N ILE A 137 -20.32 3.62 -9.81
CA ILE A 137 -19.54 4.59 -10.60
C ILE A 137 -18.96 3.88 -11.82
N ALA A 138 -19.22 4.42 -13.00
CA ALA A 138 -18.65 3.95 -14.26
C ALA A 138 -17.30 4.66 -14.52
N LEU A 139 -16.20 3.91 -14.36
CA LEU A 139 -14.87 4.41 -14.74
C LEU A 139 -14.69 4.37 -16.26
N ARG A 140 -14.11 5.42 -16.82
CA ARG A 140 -13.71 5.50 -18.23
C ARG A 140 -12.23 5.81 -18.33
N LYS A 141 -11.52 5.11 -19.21
CA LYS A 141 -10.16 5.47 -19.56
C LYS A 141 -10.19 6.74 -20.42
N LEU A 142 -9.50 7.78 -19.99
CA LEU A 142 -9.30 8.96 -20.82
C LEU A 142 -8.17 8.69 -21.82
N PRO A 143 -8.31 9.12 -23.09
CA PRO A 143 -7.21 9.07 -24.04
C PRO A 143 -6.05 9.92 -23.51
N ILE A 144 -4.85 9.35 -23.50
CA ILE A 144 -3.62 10.12 -23.21
C ILE A 144 -3.30 10.90 -24.47
N GLU A 145 -3.36 12.23 -24.41
CA GLU A 145 -2.87 13.08 -25.50
C GLU A 145 -1.36 12.85 -25.65
N THR A 146 -0.95 12.12 -26.69
CA THR A 146 0.45 12.02 -27.11
C THR A 146 0.89 13.38 -27.67
N GLY A 147 1.24 14.32 -26.78
CA GLY A 147 1.48 15.70 -27.20
C GLY A 147 2.28 16.61 -26.26
N THR A 148 2.75 16.15 -25.09
CA THR A 148 3.64 16.98 -24.26
C THR A 148 4.91 16.22 -23.90
N THR A 149 5.86 16.20 -24.84
CA THR A 149 7.28 16.13 -24.46
C THR A 149 7.59 17.40 -23.67
N SER A 150 7.46 17.33 -22.35
CA SER A 150 8.00 18.37 -21.48
C SER A 150 9.52 18.29 -21.58
N ARG A 151 10.12 19.20 -22.36
CA ARG A 151 11.55 19.48 -22.28
C ARG A 151 11.81 20.09 -20.91
N HIS A 152 12.45 19.34 -20.01
CA HIS A 152 13.32 19.90 -18.96
C HIS A 152 14.39 18.88 -18.59
#